data_AF-A0A420YWP6-F1
#
_entry.id   AF-A0A420YWP6-F1
#
_cell.length_a   1.000
_cell.length_b   1.000
_cell.length_c   1.000
_cell.angle_alpha   90.00
_cell.angle_beta   90.00
_cell.angle_gamma   90.00
#
_symmetry.space_group_name_H-M   'P 1'
#
loop_
_entity.id
_entity.type
_entity.pdbx_description
1 polymer ?
#
loop_
_entity_poly.entity_id
_entity_poly.type
_entity_poly.pdbx_seq_one_letter_code
_entity_poly.pdbx_strand_id
1 'polypeptide(L)'
;MNMKLSSPWRNNLGNICVTIWHPNYLGIFIGIGVFFFLALGVLTLKLIFWEDKYLSIHLLILLLILPCFLLYYHSIQRQEKVSILRAFKGELDAHIAEFLRECNQDIFEVKRKVYMPRSSSRKDRYILILLSSGIILEFTCVGYFDESREYLELLPHWCISADAERKEYMKPWFFERIIKGSGLRKKEKLAILIAISFVVAGLVPAIFLYLVSTKKYWIIAIASCYIGICLYAQVFHEKKLNRFADILTLLPFLILRISLPGFVILCSYFFILVFNIGVFGAFFYFLYSWGVVKGDTSIFLTILFSSILPITSRRITRLILRFNPVSDGQGDHKYRYFMKSLALYVTTPKAFNCVVSVLYLVFLAISSVLQFEGDRYIFSKSIDGIVLQAFLVYIAYYTLITRDSRDSEISSNELDQIIQGLFMRDYEEIGNAGSSCSVSLKERKKRD
;
A
#
# COMPACT_ATOMS: atom_id res chain seq x y z
N MET A 1 -13.33 0.28 -12.19
CA MET A 1 -14.71 0.75 -12.38
C MET A 1 -14.96 1.83 -11.32
N ASN A 2 -15.00 3.11 -11.69
CA ASN A 2 -15.22 4.19 -10.71
C ASN A 2 -16.71 4.18 -10.31
N MET A 3 -17.02 3.96 -9.03
CA MET A 3 -18.34 4.27 -8.49
C MET A 3 -18.53 5.79 -8.58
N LYS A 4 -19.23 6.25 -9.63
CA LYS A 4 -19.72 7.63 -9.68
C LYS A 4 -20.98 7.69 -8.83
N LEU A 5 -20.88 8.29 -7.65
CA LEU A 5 -22.06 8.79 -6.96
C LEU A 5 -22.76 9.81 -7.84
N SER A 6 -24.09 9.89 -7.73
CA SER A 6 -24.84 11.00 -8.34
C SER A 6 -24.40 12.33 -7.73
N SER A 7 -24.59 13.42 -8.47
CA SER A 7 -24.39 14.75 -7.92
C SER A 7 -25.31 14.94 -6.70
N PRO A 8 -24.80 15.47 -5.58
CA PRO A 8 -25.64 15.76 -4.42
C PRO A 8 -26.78 16.72 -4.81
N TRP A 9 -27.97 16.52 -4.24
CA TRP A 9 -29.11 17.44 -4.40
C TRP A 9 -29.64 17.84 -3.03
N ARG A 10 -30.47 18.89 -2.95
CA ARG A 10 -31.15 19.28 -1.70
C ARG A 10 -32.59 18.78 -1.72
N ASN A 11 -33.07 18.28 -0.59
CA ASN A 11 -34.48 17.95 -0.42
C ASN A 11 -35.32 19.19 -0.06
N ASN A 12 -36.62 18.99 0.13
CA ASN A 12 -37.58 20.06 0.46
C ASN A 12 -37.28 20.75 1.81
N LEU A 13 -36.51 20.12 2.68
CA LEU A 13 -36.07 20.66 3.97
C LEU A 13 -34.71 21.38 3.86
N GLY A 14 -34.10 21.43 2.68
CA GLY A 14 -32.79 22.03 2.44
C GLY A 14 -31.61 21.12 2.77
N ASN A 15 -31.85 19.90 3.24
CA ASN A 15 -30.82 18.92 3.60
C ASN A 15 -30.19 18.32 2.35
N ILE A 16 -28.88 18.04 2.40
CA ILE A 16 -28.17 17.41 1.28
C ILE A 16 -28.46 15.91 1.25
N CYS A 17 -28.81 15.44 0.07
CA CYS A 17 -29.06 14.04 -0.24
C CYS A 17 -28.10 13.52 -1.32
N VAL A 18 -27.76 12.24 -1.23
CA VAL A 18 -26.80 11.56 -2.12
C VAL A 18 -27.29 10.15 -2.41
N THR A 19 -27.37 9.74 -3.69
CA THR A 19 -27.72 8.34 -4.01
C THR A 19 -26.50 7.45 -3.85
N ILE A 20 -26.69 6.31 -3.21
CA ILE A 20 -25.67 5.27 -3.13
C ILE A 20 -25.90 4.29 -4.27
N TRP A 21 -24.85 4.02 -5.04
CA TRP A 21 -24.86 2.87 -5.93
C TRP A 21 -24.46 1.62 -5.16
N HIS A 22 -25.41 0.72 -4.96
CA HIS A 22 -25.13 -0.66 -4.56
C HIS A 22 -25.09 -1.54 -5.82
N PRO A 23 -23.92 -1.98 -6.30
CA PRO A 23 -23.82 -3.16 -7.14
C PRO A 23 -24.62 -4.29 -6.51
N ASN A 24 -25.26 -5.13 -7.32
CA ASN A 24 -25.95 -6.32 -6.82
C ASN A 24 -24.91 -7.35 -6.34
N TYR A 25 -24.30 -7.09 -5.19
CA TYR A 25 -23.20 -7.86 -4.64
C TYR A 25 -23.63 -9.30 -4.39
N LEU A 26 -24.87 -9.51 -3.96
CA LEU A 26 -25.44 -10.85 -3.79
C LEU A 26 -25.31 -11.67 -5.09
N GLY A 27 -25.68 -11.08 -6.25
CA GLY A 27 -25.53 -11.72 -7.55
C GLY A 27 -24.07 -11.98 -7.94
N ILE A 28 -23.16 -11.06 -7.60
CA ILE A 28 -21.71 -11.22 -7.84
C ILE A 28 -21.12 -12.33 -6.94
N PHE A 29 -21.52 -12.37 -5.66
CA PHE A 29 -21.13 -13.39 -4.70
C PHE A 29 -21.64 -14.77 -5.11
N ILE A 30 -22.89 -14.87 -5.56
CA ILE A 30 -23.47 -16.12 -6.07
C ILE A 30 -22.72 -16.54 -7.35
N GLY A 31 -22.51 -15.64 -8.30
CA GLY A 31 -21.80 -15.96 -9.54
C GLY A 31 -20.37 -16.45 -9.32
N ILE A 32 -19.64 -15.85 -8.39
CA ILE A 32 -18.27 -16.24 -8.06
C ILE A 32 -18.22 -17.50 -7.20
N GLY A 33 -19.17 -17.66 -6.28
CA GLY A 33 -19.34 -18.91 -5.54
C GLY A 33 -19.58 -20.09 -6.48
N VAL A 34 -20.51 -19.94 -7.43
CA VAL A 34 -20.81 -20.92 -8.47
C VAL A 34 -19.58 -21.21 -9.33
N PHE A 35 -18.84 -20.18 -9.77
CA PHE A 35 -17.60 -20.35 -10.51
C PHE A 35 -16.53 -21.11 -9.70
N PHE A 36 -16.37 -20.78 -8.42
CA PHE A 36 -15.42 -21.44 -7.53
C PHE A 36 -15.77 -22.92 -7.31
N PHE A 37 -17.05 -23.24 -7.06
CA PHE A 37 -17.51 -24.62 -6.90
C PHE A 37 -17.42 -25.43 -8.21
N LEU A 38 -17.73 -24.82 -9.35
CA LEU A 38 -17.54 -25.46 -10.67
C LEU A 38 -16.06 -25.74 -10.95
N ALA A 39 -15.20 -24.77 -10.70
CA ALA A 39 -13.76 -24.93 -10.86
C ALA A 39 -13.18 -25.98 -9.90
N LEU A 40 -13.68 -26.05 -8.66
CA LEU A 40 -13.34 -27.10 -7.70
C LEU A 40 -13.77 -28.48 -8.21
N GLY A 41 -15.00 -28.59 -8.75
CA GLY A 41 -15.54 -29.82 -9.34
C GLY A 41 -14.73 -30.33 -10.53
N VAL A 42 -14.36 -29.44 -11.45
CA VAL A 42 -13.48 -29.77 -12.59
C VAL A 42 -12.09 -30.22 -12.11
N LEU A 43 -11.58 -29.60 -11.06
CA LEU A 43 -10.29 -29.94 -10.49
C LEU A 43 -10.32 -31.31 -9.77
N THR A 44 -11.42 -31.62 -9.07
CA THR A 44 -11.64 -32.95 -8.46
C THR A 44 -11.81 -34.06 -9.51
N LEU A 45 -12.47 -33.77 -10.64
CA LEU A 45 -12.54 -34.70 -11.77
C LEU A 45 -11.16 -34.94 -12.39
N LYS A 46 -10.36 -33.87 -12.58
CA LYS A 46 -8.96 -34.03 -13.01
C LYS A 46 -8.13 -34.86 -12.03
N LEU A 47 -8.32 -34.70 -10.72
CA LEU A 47 -7.67 -35.51 -9.68
C LEU A 47 -7.99 -37.01 -9.78
N ILE A 48 -9.25 -37.34 -10.10
CA ILE A 48 -9.71 -38.73 -10.17
C ILE A 48 -9.25 -39.41 -11.46
N PHE A 49 -9.20 -38.68 -12.57
CA PHE A 49 -8.96 -39.26 -13.89
C PHE A 49 -7.54 -39.05 -14.46
N TRP A 50 -6.78 -38.06 -13.98
CA TRP A 50 -5.44 -37.75 -14.50
C TRP A 50 -4.43 -37.46 -13.36
N GLU A 51 -3.40 -38.29 -13.23
CA GLU A 51 -2.22 -38.03 -12.40
C GLU A 51 -1.36 -36.89 -13.01
N ASP A 52 -1.88 -35.67 -12.96
CA ASP A 52 -1.29 -34.55 -13.70
C ASP A 52 -0.41 -33.66 -12.82
N LYS A 53 0.83 -33.44 -13.26
CA LYS A 53 1.87 -32.69 -12.53
C LYS A 53 1.52 -31.21 -12.35
N TYR A 54 0.62 -30.69 -13.19
CA TYR A 54 0.18 -29.28 -13.21
C TYR A 54 -1.06 -29.00 -12.35
N LEU A 55 -1.73 -30.06 -11.87
CA LEU A 55 -2.92 -29.98 -11.02
C LEU A 55 -2.68 -29.13 -9.77
N SER A 56 -1.50 -29.22 -9.17
CA SER A 56 -1.16 -28.46 -7.97
C SER A 56 -1.05 -26.96 -8.22
N ILE A 57 -0.70 -26.53 -9.43
CA ILE A 57 -0.63 -25.12 -9.81
C ILE A 57 -2.05 -24.58 -10.03
N HIS A 58 -2.92 -25.35 -10.69
CA HIS A 58 -4.33 -24.98 -10.88
C HIS A 58 -5.09 -24.90 -9.55
N LEU A 59 -4.84 -25.83 -8.62
CA LEU A 59 -5.38 -25.78 -7.26
C LEU A 59 -4.94 -24.50 -6.53
N LEU A 60 -3.66 -24.14 -6.65
CA LEU A 60 -3.10 -22.95 -6.01
C LEU A 60 -3.69 -21.65 -6.57
N ILE A 61 -3.87 -21.56 -7.89
CA ILE A 61 -4.55 -20.41 -8.52
C ILE A 61 -5.98 -20.30 -8.02
N LEU A 62 -6.73 -21.40 -8.00
CA LEU A 62 -8.12 -21.41 -7.54
C LEU A 62 -8.25 -20.95 -6.09
N LEU A 63 -7.34 -21.42 -5.22
CA LEU A 63 -7.34 -21.11 -3.79
C LEU A 63 -6.92 -19.66 -3.48
N LEU A 64 -6.29 -18.97 -4.43
CA LEU A 64 -5.98 -17.53 -4.33
C LEU A 64 -7.12 -16.63 -4.84
N ILE A 65 -8.06 -17.13 -5.65
CA ILE A 65 -9.17 -16.33 -6.19
C ILE A 65 -10.10 -15.84 -5.08
N LEU A 66 -10.45 -16.71 -4.12
CA LEU A 66 -11.34 -16.38 -3.01
C LEU A 66 -10.83 -15.22 -2.13
N PRO A 67 -9.59 -15.24 -1.59
CA PRO A 67 -9.07 -14.12 -0.81
C PRO A 67 -8.89 -12.85 -1.65
N CYS A 68 -8.48 -12.97 -2.92
CA CYS A 68 -8.40 -11.81 -3.82
C CYS A 68 -9.77 -11.16 -4.04
N PHE A 69 -10.83 -11.95 -4.18
CA PHE A 69 -12.19 -11.44 -4.33
C PHE A 69 -12.71 -10.78 -3.04
N LEU A 70 -12.47 -11.39 -1.87
CA LEU A 70 -12.85 -10.78 -0.59
C LEU A 70 -12.11 -9.45 -0.35
N LEU A 71 -10.83 -9.36 -0.73
CA LEU A 71 -10.08 -8.11 -0.70
C LEU A 71 -10.64 -7.06 -1.67
N TYR A 72 -11.08 -7.48 -2.86
CA TYR A 72 -11.75 -6.60 -3.82
C TYR A 72 -13.07 -6.07 -3.27
N TYR A 73 -13.90 -6.93 -2.67
CA TYR A 73 -15.15 -6.53 -2.03
C TYR A 73 -14.91 -5.56 -0.87
N HIS A 74 -13.94 -5.85 0.00
CA HIS A 74 -13.53 -4.95 1.08
C HIS A 74 -13.07 -3.60 0.55
N SER A 75 -12.35 -3.58 -0.58
CA SER A 75 -11.95 -2.35 -1.25
C SER A 75 -13.15 -1.53 -1.74
N ILE A 76 -14.22 -2.18 -2.21
CA ILE A 76 -15.43 -1.48 -2.66
C ILE A 76 -16.18 -0.86 -1.48
N GLN A 77 -16.41 -1.60 -0.39
CA GLN A 77 -17.06 -1.06 0.82
C GLN A 77 -16.31 0.18 1.34
N ARG A 78 -14.98 0.19 1.20
CA ARG A 78 -14.15 1.35 1.55
C ARG A 78 -14.34 2.53 0.58
N GLN A 79 -14.44 2.28 -0.73
CA GLN A 79 -14.71 3.35 -1.70
C GLN A 79 -16.05 4.02 -1.44
N GLU A 80 -17.04 3.26 -0.99
CA GLU A 80 -18.35 3.78 -0.61
C GLU A 80 -18.24 4.80 0.52
N LYS A 81 -17.56 4.47 1.63
CA LYS A 81 -17.35 5.40 2.75
C LYS A 81 -16.62 6.69 2.35
N VAL A 82 -15.56 6.58 1.54
CA VAL A 82 -14.82 7.74 0.99
C VAL A 82 -15.73 8.62 0.13
N SER A 83 -16.61 8.00 -0.66
CA SER A 83 -17.50 8.73 -1.56
C SER A 83 -18.57 9.54 -0.80
N ILE A 84 -19.08 9.00 0.31
CA ILE A 84 -20.01 9.70 1.22
C ILE A 84 -19.37 10.96 1.79
N LEU A 85 -18.15 10.85 2.32
CA LEU A 85 -17.45 12.02 2.88
C LEU A 85 -17.12 13.07 1.83
N ARG A 86 -16.83 12.64 0.60
CA ARG A 86 -16.61 13.57 -0.51
C ARG A 86 -17.88 14.32 -0.87
N ALA A 87 -19.02 13.63 -0.89
CA ALA A 87 -20.30 14.22 -1.24
C ALA A 87 -20.78 15.24 -0.18
N PHE A 88 -20.57 14.95 1.10
CA PHE A 88 -20.95 15.84 2.21
C PHE A 88 -19.87 16.84 2.64
N LYS A 89 -18.74 16.90 1.93
CA LYS A 89 -17.57 17.68 2.37
C LYS A 89 -17.91 19.16 2.62
N GLY A 90 -18.56 19.82 1.65
CA GLY A 90 -18.80 21.26 1.71
C GLY A 90 -19.64 21.68 2.91
N GLU A 91 -20.73 20.96 3.20
CA GLU A 91 -21.58 21.23 4.36
C GLU A 91 -20.87 20.89 5.66
N LEU A 92 -20.20 19.73 5.73
CA LEU A 92 -19.53 19.34 6.97
C LEU A 92 -18.45 20.34 7.36
N ASP A 93 -17.65 20.80 6.39
CA ASP A 93 -16.59 21.78 6.63
C ASP A 93 -17.18 23.12 7.11
N ALA A 94 -18.37 23.52 6.64
CA ALA A 94 -19.08 24.71 7.12
C ALA A 94 -19.57 24.56 8.57
N HIS A 95 -20.22 23.44 8.91
CA HIS A 95 -20.71 23.18 10.26
C HIS A 95 -19.57 23.05 11.28
N ILE A 96 -18.44 22.43 10.88
CA ILE A 96 -17.24 22.36 11.72
C ILE A 96 -16.66 23.75 11.93
N ALA A 97 -16.58 24.57 10.88
CA ALA A 97 -16.04 25.93 11.00
C ALA A 97 -16.90 26.80 11.92
N GLU A 98 -18.23 26.66 11.87
CA GLU A 98 -19.15 27.33 12.79
C GLU A 98 -18.93 26.88 14.24
N PHE A 99 -18.89 25.57 14.50
CA PHE A 99 -18.61 25.01 15.81
C PHE A 99 -17.26 25.46 16.39
N LEU A 100 -16.20 25.47 15.56
CA LEU A 100 -14.87 25.92 15.98
C LEU A 100 -14.83 27.41 16.30
N ARG A 101 -15.61 28.24 15.59
CA ARG A 101 -15.73 29.68 15.89
C ARG A 101 -16.45 29.93 17.21
N GLU A 102 -17.46 29.13 17.54
CA GLU A 102 -18.16 29.23 18.82
C GLU A 102 -17.30 28.79 20.01
N CYS A 103 -16.42 27.80 19.81
CA CYS A 103 -15.61 27.23 20.90
C CYS A 103 -14.44 28.12 21.36
N ASN A 104 -14.08 29.20 20.65
CA ASN A 104 -13.08 30.22 21.05
C ASN A 104 -11.71 29.68 21.53
N GLN A 105 -11.35 28.45 21.16
CA GLN A 105 -10.10 27.77 21.52
C GLN A 105 -9.38 27.29 20.25
N ASP A 106 -8.05 27.12 20.34
CA ASP A 106 -7.18 26.53 19.29
C ASP A 106 -7.48 25.02 19.06
N ILE A 107 -8.75 24.66 18.95
CA ILE A 107 -9.22 23.32 18.65
C ILE A 107 -9.22 23.16 17.12
N PHE A 108 -8.71 22.03 16.64
CA PHE A 108 -8.72 21.71 15.23
C PHE A 108 -9.13 20.25 15.00
N GLU A 109 -9.63 19.97 13.80
CA GLU A 109 -9.99 18.63 13.35
C GLU A 109 -8.74 17.75 13.21
N VAL A 110 -8.77 16.56 13.83
CA VAL A 110 -7.68 15.58 13.81
C VAL A 110 -8.01 14.39 12.92
N LYS A 111 -9.27 13.92 12.93
CA LYS A 111 -9.69 12.72 12.22
C LYS A 111 -11.20 12.65 11.92
N ARG A 112 -11.59 12.20 10.71
CA ARG A 112 -12.96 11.95 10.29
C ARG A 112 -13.10 10.56 9.69
N LYS A 113 -14.22 9.90 9.95
CA LYS A 113 -14.55 8.58 9.43
C LYS A 113 -16.05 8.41 9.26
N VAL A 114 -16.45 7.57 8.30
CA VAL A 114 -17.81 7.01 8.28
C VAL A 114 -17.86 5.73 9.12
N TYR A 115 -18.77 5.73 10.09
CA TYR A 115 -19.21 4.55 10.81
C TYR A 115 -20.50 4.04 10.18
N MET A 116 -20.48 2.77 9.76
CA MET A 116 -21.64 2.06 9.25
C MET A 116 -22.05 1.04 10.32
N PRO A 117 -23.25 1.15 10.90
CA PRO A 117 -23.78 0.16 11.82
C PRO A 117 -23.78 -1.21 11.17
N ARG A 118 -23.43 -2.23 11.95
CA ARG A 118 -23.31 -3.61 11.47
C ARG A 118 -24.66 -4.33 11.38
N SER A 119 -25.76 -3.68 11.77
CA SER A 119 -27.11 -4.25 11.78
C SER A 119 -27.80 -4.03 10.44
N SER A 120 -28.25 -5.11 9.79
CA SER A 120 -29.00 -5.07 8.52
C SER A 120 -30.32 -4.27 8.59
N SER A 121 -30.85 -4.03 9.80
CA SER A 121 -32.06 -3.24 10.03
C SER A 121 -31.84 -1.72 10.07
N ARG A 122 -30.61 -1.24 10.31
CA ARG A 122 -30.32 0.20 10.39
C ARG A 122 -29.46 0.61 9.19
N LYS A 123 -30.11 1.27 8.24
CA LYS A 123 -29.44 1.84 7.05
C LYS A 123 -28.72 3.16 7.33
N ASP A 124 -28.94 3.73 8.51
CA ASP A 124 -28.31 4.97 8.94
C ASP A 124 -26.79 4.82 9.02
N ARG A 125 -26.08 5.89 8.68
CA ARG A 125 -24.63 5.97 8.71
C ARG A 125 -24.24 7.17 9.56
N TYR A 126 -23.10 7.10 10.22
CA TYR A 126 -22.66 8.15 11.13
C TYR A 126 -21.30 8.69 10.67
N ILE A 127 -21.19 9.99 10.47
CA ILE A 127 -19.92 10.65 10.22
C ILE A 127 -19.35 11.09 11.57
N LEU A 128 -18.22 10.51 11.95
CA LEU A 128 -17.53 10.78 13.20
C LEU A 128 -16.34 11.70 12.94
N ILE A 129 -16.18 12.74 13.75
CA ILE A 129 -15.09 13.72 13.67
C ILE A 129 -14.43 13.85 15.04
N LEU A 130 -13.14 13.57 15.13
CA LEU A 130 -12.30 13.71 16.31
C LEU A 130 -11.59 15.06 16.26
N LEU A 131 -11.76 15.81 17.34
CA LEU A 131 -11.09 17.09 17.56
C LEU A 131 -9.81 16.92 18.39
N SER A 132 -8.94 17.93 18.36
CA SER A 132 -7.69 17.96 19.15
C SER A 132 -7.93 17.90 20.65
N SER A 133 -9.11 18.34 21.11
CA SER A 133 -9.59 18.21 22.48
C SER A 133 -9.93 16.77 22.91
N GLY A 134 -9.98 15.83 21.96
CA GLY A 134 -10.41 14.45 22.20
C GLY A 134 -11.93 14.24 22.14
N ILE A 135 -12.70 15.31 21.90
CA ILE A 135 -14.15 15.24 21.67
C ILE A 135 -14.41 14.60 20.29
N ILE A 136 -15.44 13.74 20.22
CA ILE A 136 -15.91 13.13 18.98
C ILE A 136 -17.29 13.71 18.65
N LEU A 137 -17.34 14.54 17.61
CA LEU A 137 -18.57 15.02 17.01
C LEU A 137 -19.13 13.94 16.08
N GLU A 138 -20.45 13.82 16.07
CA GLU A 138 -21.17 12.84 15.29
C GLU A 138 -22.27 13.52 14.49
N PHE A 139 -22.30 13.24 13.19
CA PHE A 139 -23.36 13.64 12.28
C PHE A 139 -24.09 12.39 11.78
N THR A 140 -25.42 12.45 11.77
CA THR A 140 -26.24 11.31 11.35
C THR A 140 -26.64 11.47 9.88
N CYS A 141 -26.42 10.42 9.11
CA CYS A 141 -26.89 10.27 7.74
C CYS A 141 -28.01 9.22 7.72
N VAL A 142 -29.25 9.62 7.47
CA VAL A 142 -30.39 8.71 7.43
C VAL A 142 -30.48 8.05 6.07
N GLY A 143 -30.67 6.73 6.04
CA GLY A 143 -30.78 5.95 4.81
C GLY A 143 -32.23 5.72 4.40
N TYR A 144 -32.63 6.22 3.23
CA TYR A 144 -33.95 6.01 2.65
C TYR A 144 -33.89 5.08 1.45
N PHE A 145 -34.96 4.31 1.25
CA PHE A 145 -35.11 3.40 0.13
C PHE A 145 -36.38 3.75 -0.63
N ASP A 146 -36.20 4.27 -1.83
CA ASP A 146 -37.27 4.44 -2.82
C ASP A 146 -37.16 3.30 -3.84
N GLU A 147 -38.24 2.88 -4.49
CA GLU A 147 -38.49 1.60 -5.21
C GLU A 147 -37.40 1.09 -6.19
N SER A 148 -36.34 1.86 -6.46
CA SER A 148 -35.11 1.40 -7.14
C SER A 148 -33.81 2.12 -6.71
N ARG A 149 -33.85 3.03 -5.73
CA ARG A 149 -32.72 3.91 -5.34
C ARG A 149 -32.63 4.09 -3.84
N GLU A 150 -31.47 3.74 -3.29
CA GLU A 150 -31.09 4.09 -1.93
C GLU A 150 -30.41 5.47 -1.92
N TYR A 151 -30.83 6.35 -1.01
CA TYR A 151 -30.19 7.64 -0.81
C TYR A 151 -29.96 7.94 0.67
N LEU A 152 -28.89 8.69 0.93
CA LEU A 152 -28.54 9.20 2.26
C LEU A 152 -28.91 10.65 2.36
N GLU A 153 -29.54 11.04 3.45
CA GLU A 153 -29.77 12.42 3.85
C GLU A 153 -28.86 12.77 5.03
N LEU A 154 -28.09 13.86 4.93
CA LEU A 154 -27.33 14.38 6.07
C LEU A 154 -28.25 15.25 6.95
N LEU A 155 -28.39 14.89 8.23
CA LEU A 155 -29.10 15.73 9.19
C LEU A 155 -28.24 16.96 9.57
N PRO A 156 -28.87 18.14 9.75
CA PRO A 156 -28.17 19.40 10.02
C PRO A 156 -27.60 19.48 11.45
N HIS A 157 -27.97 18.55 12.33
CA HIS A 157 -27.58 18.56 13.73
C HIS A 157 -26.42 17.61 14.00
N TRP A 158 -25.45 18.08 14.79
CA TRP A 158 -24.37 17.28 15.34
C TRP A 158 -24.63 16.98 16.81
N CYS A 159 -24.07 15.88 17.30
CA CYS A 159 -24.07 15.55 18.72
C CYS A 159 -22.70 15.05 19.17
N ILE A 160 -22.43 15.10 20.48
CA ILE A 160 -21.23 14.47 21.05
C ILE A 160 -21.49 12.97 21.12
N SER A 161 -20.63 12.16 20.49
CA SER A 161 -20.83 10.72 20.43
C SER A 161 -20.79 10.12 21.84
N ALA A 162 -21.89 9.50 22.27
CA ALA A 162 -21.99 8.79 23.56
C ALA A 162 -21.66 7.29 23.42
N ASP A 163 -21.79 6.73 22.22
CA ASP A 163 -21.70 5.30 21.92
C ASP A 163 -20.26 4.77 22.07
N ALA A 164 -20.12 3.71 22.88
CA ALA A 164 -18.83 3.08 23.16
C ALA A 164 -18.19 2.45 21.90
N GLU A 165 -18.98 1.89 20.98
CA GLU A 165 -18.47 1.26 19.75
C GLU A 165 -17.94 2.31 18.77
N ARG A 166 -18.62 3.47 18.69
CA ARG A 166 -18.19 4.60 17.85
C ARG A 166 -16.93 5.26 18.40
N LYS A 167 -16.84 5.40 19.73
CA LYS A 167 -15.62 5.85 20.41
C LYS A 167 -14.45 4.91 20.17
N GLU A 168 -14.68 3.60 20.23
CA GLU A 168 -13.65 2.60 19.96
C GLU A 168 -13.17 2.64 18.50
N TYR A 169 -14.10 2.83 17.55
CA TYR A 169 -13.76 2.97 16.13
C TYR A 169 -12.87 4.19 15.83
N MET A 170 -12.94 5.25 16.65
CA MET A 170 -12.11 6.45 16.52
C MET A 170 -10.74 6.33 17.19
N LYS A 171 -10.50 5.31 18.03
CA LYS A 171 -9.20 5.14 18.69
C LYS A 171 -8.06 4.91 17.67
N PRO A 172 -6.84 5.40 17.98
CA PRO A 172 -5.67 5.15 17.16
C PRO A 172 -5.36 3.64 17.09
N TRP A 173 -4.84 3.21 15.95
CA TRP A 173 -4.60 1.78 15.71
C TRP A 173 -3.53 1.22 16.65
N PHE A 174 -3.47 -0.12 16.80
CA PHE A 174 -2.66 -0.81 17.80
C PHE A 174 -1.18 -0.39 17.79
N PHE A 175 -0.53 -0.36 16.62
CA PHE A 175 0.87 0.07 16.51
C PHE A 175 1.05 1.56 16.77
N GLU A 176 0.07 2.39 16.41
CA GLU A 176 0.12 3.83 16.72
C GLU A 176 0.07 4.05 18.23
N ARG A 177 -0.66 3.23 18.99
CA ARG A 177 -0.63 3.24 20.47
C ARG A 177 0.72 2.81 21.03
N ILE A 178 1.31 1.72 20.51
CA ILE A 178 2.63 1.24 20.95
C ILE A 178 3.73 2.26 20.64
N ILE A 179 3.70 2.84 19.44
CA ILE A 179 4.69 3.81 18.97
C ILE A 179 4.51 5.17 19.66
N LYS A 180 3.29 5.59 19.98
CA LYS A 180 3.06 6.80 20.80
C LYS A 180 3.51 6.58 22.25
N GLY A 181 3.36 5.38 22.79
CA GLY A 181 3.77 5.02 24.15
C GLY A 181 5.28 4.77 24.33
N SER A 182 6.02 4.50 23.25
CA SER A 182 7.48 4.38 23.33
C SER A 182 8.11 5.77 23.41
N GLY A 183 8.88 6.08 24.43
CA GLY A 183 9.57 7.38 24.61
C GLY A 183 10.65 7.71 23.55
N LEU A 184 10.65 7.00 22.41
CA LEU A 184 11.64 7.12 21.33
C LEU A 184 11.53 8.45 20.58
N ARG A 185 12.64 8.90 19.99
CA ARG A 185 12.64 10.08 19.13
C ARG A 185 11.88 9.79 17.84
N LYS A 186 11.28 10.82 17.25
CA LYS A 186 10.48 10.70 16.01
C LYS A 186 11.23 10.01 14.86
N LYS A 187 12.52 10.30 14.70
CA LYS A 187 13.39 9.70 13.68
C LYS A 187 13.60 8.19 13.89
N GLU A 188 13.80 7.77 15.15
CA GLU A 188 14.03 6.37 15.52
C GLU A 188 12.76 5.53 15.32
N LYS A 189 11.60 6.07 15.73
CA LYS A 189 10.29 5.46 15.50
C LYS A 189 10.06 5.17 14.01
N LEU A 190 10.38 6.15 13.16
CA LEU A 190 10.22 6.04 11.72
C LEU A 190 11.17 5.00 11.12
N ALA A 191 12.45 4.99 11.54
CA ALA A 191 13.44 4.02 11.06
C ALA A 191 13.05 2.58 11.42
N ILE A 192 12.62 2.34 12.65
CA ILE A 192 12.14 1.02 13.12
C ILE A 192 10.94 0.57 12.30
N LEU A 193 9.98 1.47 12.05
CA LEU A 193 8.78 1.17 11.29
C LEU A 193 9.09 0.78 9.84
N ILE A 194 10.02 1.50 9.19
CA ILE A 194 10.49 1.18 7.83
C ILE A 194 11.24 -0.16 7.83
N ALA A 195 12.12 -0.39 8.80
CA ALA A 195 12.90 -1.62 8.88
C ALA A 195 11.99 -2.85 9.05
N ILE A 196 11.05 -2.81 9.99
CA ILE A 196 10.06 -3.89 10.18
C ILE A 196 9.23 -4.07 8.91
N SER A 197 8.77 -2.97 8.30
CA SER A 197 8.00 -3.02 7.06
C SER A 197 8.76 -3.71 5.93
N PHE A 198 10.04 -3.37 5.76
CA PHE A 198 10.91 -3.94 4.74
C PHE A 198 11.19 -5.43 4.98
N VAL A 199 11.47 -5.81 6.23
CA VAL A 199 11.68 -7.21 6.62
C VAL A 199 10.44 -8.05 6.35
N VAL A 200 9.26 -7.59 6.76
CA VAL A 200 8.00 -8.30 6.50
C VAL A 200 7.71 -8.38 5.00
N ALA A 201 7.92 -7.28 4.26
CA ALA A 201 7.70 -7.23 2.83
C ALA A 201 8.65 -8.13 2.02
N GLY A 202 9.86 -8.41 2.52
CA GLY A 202 10.80 -9.34 1.91
C GLY A 202 10.57 -10.80 2.32
N LEU A 203 10.31 -11.07 3.60
CA LEU A 203 10.12 -12.43 4.11
C LEU A 203 8.87 -13.10 3.57
N VAL A 204 7.74 -12.38 3.49
CA VAL A 204 6.47 -12.95 3.00
C VAL A 204 6.61 -13.56 1.59
N PRO A 205 7.10 -12.83 0.56
CA PRO A 205 7.31 -13.42 -0.76
C PRO A 205 8.43 -14.46 -0.80
N ALA A 206 9.50 -14.30 -0.01
CA ALA A 206 10.57 -15.30 0.05
C ALA A 206 10.09 -16.66 0.60
N ILE A 207 9.31 -16.63 1.69
CA ILE A 207 8.67 -17.83 2.26
C ILE A 207 7.70 -18.44 1.24
N PHE A 208 6.91 -17.61 0.55
CA PHE A 208 6.02 -18.10 -0.50
C PHE A 208 6.78 -18.80 -1.62
N LEU A 209 7.84 -18.19 -2.17
CA LEU A 209 8.67 -18.77 -3.21
C LEU A 209 9.36 -20.06 -2.75
N TYR A 210 9.84 -20.11 -1.50
CA TYR A 210 10.41 -21.31 -0.89
C TYR A 210 9.39 -22.45 -0.77
N LEU A 211 8.16 -22.16 -0.36
CA LEU A 211 7.10 -23.17 -0.28
C LEU A 211 6.70 -23.70 -1.65
N VAL A 212 6.69 -22.84 -2.68
CA VAL A 212 6.45 -23.23 -4.07
C VAL A 212 7.60 -24.09 -4.60
N SER A 213 8.86 -23.72 -4.37
CA SER A 213 10.03 -24.46 -4.86
C SER A 213 10.17 -25.83 -4.19
N THR A 214 9.82 -25.93 -2.90
CA THR A 214 9.79 -27.19 -2.14
C THR A 214 8.50 -27.99 -2.32
N LYS A 215 7.57 -27.52 -3.17
CA LYS A 215 6.27 -28.16 -3.47
C LYS A 215 5.40 -28.42 -2.24
N LYS A 216 5.56 -27.61 -1.17
CA LYS A 216 4.78 -27.69 0.07
C LYS A 216 3.43 -26.97 -0.08
N TYR A 217 2.67 -27.32 -1.11
CA TYR A 217 1.44 -26.63 -1.49
C TYR A 217 0.32 -26.72 -0.45
N TRP A 218 0.31 -27.77 0.37
CA TRP A 218 -0.64 -27.93 1.47
C TRP A 218 -0.51 -26.82 2.52
N ILE A 219 0.71 -26.33 2.81
CA ILE A 219 0.95 -25.20 3.72
C ILE A 219 0.36 -23.91 3.14
N ILE A 220 0.56 -23.70 1.83
CA ILE A 220 0.02 -22.53 1.12
C ILE A 220 -1.51 -22.57 1.14
N ALA A 221 -2.10 -23.75 0.93
CA ALA A 221 -3.55 -23.96 0.99
C ALA A 221 -4.12 -23.62 2.37
N ILE A 222 -3.50 -24.10 3.46
CA ILE A 222 -3.91 -23.78 4.83
C ILE A 222 -3.80 -22.29 5.10
N ALA A 223 -2.68 -21.66 4.73
CA ALA A 223 -2.45 -20.23 4.95
C ALA A 223 -3.46 -19.37 4.19
N SER A 224 -3.74 -19.69 2.93
CA SER A 224 -4.72 -18.96 2.12
C SER A 224 -6.16 -19.20 2.58
N CYS A 225 -6.51 -20.41 3.03
CA CYS A 225 -7.79 -20.70 3.67
C CYS A 225 -7.97 -19.88 4.96
N TYR A 226 -6.95 -19.85 5.81
CA TYR A 226 -6.93 -19.01 7.02
C TYR A 226 -7.14 -17.53 6.70
N ILE A 227 -6.42 -16.99 5.69
CA ILE A 227 -6.62 -15.61 5.22
C ILE A 227 -8.05 -15.42 4.73
N GLY A 228 -8.57 -16.34 3.92
CA GLY A 228 -9.95 -16.30 3.41
C GLY A 228 -11.00 -16.28 4.53
N ILE A 229 -10.86 -17.13 5.54
CA ILE A 229 -11.73 -17.15 6.72
C ILE A 229 -11.63 -15.85 7.50
N CYS A 230 -10.42 -15.31 7.69
CA CYS A 230 -10.24 -14.03 8.39
C CYS A 230 -10.88 -12.87 7.62
N LEU A 231 -10.70 -12.83 6.30
CA LEU A 231 -11.32 -11.83 5.42
C LEU A 231 -12.84 -11.95 5.44
N TYR A 232 -13.36 -13.17 5.32
CA TYR A 232 -14.78 -13.45 5.39
C TYR A 232 -15.38 -13.02 6.73
N ALA A 233 -14.74 -13.41 7.84
CA ALA A 233 -15.14 -12.99 9.17
C ALA A 233 -15.19 -11.47 9.27
N GLN A 234 -14.14 -10.75 8.85
CA GLN A 234 -14.14 -9.29 8.91
C GLN A 234 -15.20 -8.61 8.03
N VAL A 235 -15.51 -9.20 6.88
CA VAL A 235 -16.50 -8.65 5.94
C VAL A 235 -17.93 -8.87 6.44
N PHE A 236 -18.21 -10.04 7.01
CA PHE A 236 -19.57 -10.48 7.37
C PHE A 236 -19.83 -10.51 8.88
N HIS A 237 -19.00 -9.82 9.68
CA HIS A 237 -19.07 -9.87 11.13
C HIS A 237 -20.33 -9.17 11.70
N GLU A 238 -21.41 -9.94 11.92
CA GLU A 238 -22.63 -9.47 12.58
C GLU A 238 -22.60 -9.61 14.12
N LYS A 239 -21.67 -10.37 14.71
CA LYS A 239 -21.59 -10.61 16.17
C LYS A 239 -20.20 -10.42 16.75
N LYS A 240 -20.10 -9.97 18.01
CA LYS A 240 -18.84 -9.89 18.77
C LYS A 240 -18.23 -11.29 18.88
N LEU A 241 -17.12 -11.55 18.20
CA LEU A 241 -16.27 -12.70 18.51
C LEU A 241 -15.51 -12.40 19.79
N ASN A 242 -15.03 -13.44 20.48
CA ASN A 242 -14.17 -13.27 21.65
C ASN A 242 -12.95 -12.43 21.27
N ARG A 243 -12.44 -11.61 22.20
CA ARG A 243 -11.30 -10.70 21.99
C ARG A 243 -10.08 -11.37 21.33
N PHE A 244 -9.83 -12.65 21.65
CA PHE A 244 -8.78 -13.45 21.02
C PHE A 244 -9.02 -13.74 19.54
N ALA A 245 -10.26 -14.09 19.18
CA ALA A 245 -10.62 -14.36 17.80
C ALA A 245 -10.66 -13.08 16.96
N ASP A 246 -11.04 -11.94 17.56
CA ASP A 246 -10.91 -10.63 16.93
C ASP A 246 -9.45 -10.29 16.60
N ILE A 247 -8.51 -10.55 17.53
CA ILE A 247 -7.07 -10.33 17.28
C ILE A 247 -6.57 -11.27 16.16
N LEU A 248 -6.99 -12.54 16.17
CA LEU A 248 -6.57 -13.52 15.19
C LEU A 248 -7.06 -13.15 13.77
N THR A 249 -8.32 -12.73 13.63
CA THR A 249 -8.86 -12.28 12.35
C THR A 249 -8.24 -10.96 11.87
N LEU A 250 -7.73 -10.11 12.76
CA LEU A 250 -7.02 -8.87 12.43
C LEU A 250 -5.58 -9.08 11.94
N LEU A 251 -4.97 -10.23 12.23
CA LEU A 251 -3.56 -10.50 11.94
C LEU A 251 -3.19 -10.38 10.45
N PRO A 252 -3.95 -10.94 9.48
CA PRO A 252 -3.60 -10.81 8.06
C PRO A 252 -3.62 -9.36 7.56
N PHE A 253 -4.57 -8.57 8.03
CA PHE A 253 -4.68 -7.15 7.70
C PHE A 253 -3.52 -6.34 8.29
N LEU A 254 -3.11 -6.71 9.50
CA LEU A 254 -1.99 -6.11 10.18
C LEU A 254 -0.68 -6.35 9.42
N ILE A 255 -0.44 -7.59 9.00
CA ILE A 255 0.72 -7.97 8.17
C ILE A 255 0.69 -7.21 6.84
N LEU A 256 -0.45 -7.19 6.14
CA LEU A 256 -0.60 -6.48 4.87
C LEU A 256 -0.36 -4.96 5.00
N ARG A 257 -0.84 -4.36 6.10
CA ARG A 257 -0.71 -2.92 6.34
C ARG A 257 0.73 -2.54 6.70
N ILE A 258 1.39 -3.34 7.53
CA ILE A 258 2.79 -3.13 7.90
C ILE A 258 3.70 -3.38 6.72
N SER A 259 3.43 -4.37 5.87
CA SER A 259 4.28 -4.67 4.70
C SER A 259 4.15 -3.64 3.59
N LEU A 260 3.05 -2.88 3.51
CA LEU A 260 2.77 -1.97 2.41
C LEU A 260 3.90 -0.96 2.10
N PRO A 261 4.43 -0.14 3.04
CA PRO A 261 5.50 0.79 2.72
C PRO A 261 6.76 0.07 2.21
N GLY A 262 7.16 -1.03 2.84
CA GLY A 262 8.28 -1.87 2.43
C GLY A 262 8.06 -2.50 1.06
N PHE A 263 6.84 -2.92 0.74
CA PHE A 263 6.46 -3.45 -0.56
C PHE A 263 6.55 -2.39 -1.65
N VAL A 264 6.07 -1.16 -1.39
CA VAL A 264 6.22 -0.03 -2.32
C VAL A 264 7.70 0.24 -2.61
N ILE A 265 8.55 0.20 -1.58
CA ILE A 265 10.00 0.39 -1.71
C ILE A 265 10.61 -0.74 -2.55
N LEU A 266 10.38 -2.00 -2.18
CA LEU A 266 10.91 -3.18 -2.87
C LEU A 266 10.47 -3.23 -4.34
N CYS A 267 9.18 -3.06 -4.60
CA CYS A 267 8.65 -3.02 -5.97
C CYS A 267 9.23 -1.87 -6.78
N SER A 268 9.48 -0.70 -6.18
CA SER A 268 10.09 0.43 -6.89
C SER A 268 11.52 0.11 -7.32
N TYR A 269 12.34 -0.46 -6.44
CA TYR A 269 13.70 -0.90 -6.80
C TYR A 269 13.70 -2.03 -7.81
N PHE A 270 12.83 -3.04 -7.61
CA PHE A 270 12.69 -4.15 -8.54
C PHE A 270 12.30 -3.68 -9.94
N PHE A 271 11.33 -2.77 -10.05
CA PHE A 271 10.89 -2.22 -11.34
C PHE A 271 12.00 -1.43 -12.04
N ILE A 272 12.76 -0.62 -11.30
CA ILE A 272 13.91 0.11 -11.84
C ILE A 272 14.97 -0.87 -12.37
N LEU A 273 15.27 -1.91 -11.58
CA LEU A 273 16.27 -2.92 -11.93
C LEU A 273 15.85 -3.71 -13.18
N VAL A 274 14.62 -4.22 -13.22
CA VAL A 274 14.10 -4.99 -14.37
C VAL A 274 14.03 -4.12 -15.62
N PHE A 275 13.56 -2.87 -15.52
CA PHE A 275 13.51 -1.97 -16.66
C PHE A 275 14.91 -1.69 -17.21
N ASN A 276 15.86 -1.35 -16.34
CA ASN A 276 17.23 -1.06 -16.76
C ASN A 276 17.93 -2.28 -17.37
N ILE A 277 17.83 -3.44 -16.72
CA ILE A 277 18.40 -4.69 -17.24
C ILE A 277 17.75 -5.05 -18.58
N GLY A 278 16.44 -4.85 -18.73
CA GLY A 278 15.74 -5.10 -19.99
C GLY A 278 16.25 -4.22 -21.13
N VAL A 279 16.35 -2.90 -20.90
CA VAL A 279 16.80 -1.93 -21.92
C VAL A 279 18.28 -2.11 -22.25
N PHE A 280 19.16 -2.11 -21.26
CA PHE A 280 20.60 -2.28 -21.49
C PHE A 280 20.96 -3.70 -21.91
N GLY A 281 20.25 -4.71 -21.40
CA GLY A 281 20.40 -6.10 -21.81
C GLY A 281 20.09 -6.27 -23.30
N ALA A 282 18.96 -5.74 -23.77
CA ALA A 282 18.62 -5.78 -25.20
C ALA A 282 19.66 -5.05 -26.06
N PHE A 283 20.10 -3.86 -25.62
CA PHE A 283 21.09 -3.07 -26.35
C PHE A 283 22.45 -3.77 -26.45
N PHE A 284 23.02 -4.25 -25.34
CA PHE A 284 24.31 -4.92 -25.36
C PHE A 284 24.25 -6.33 -25.95
N TYR A 285 23.10 -7.01 -25.87
CA TYR A 285 22.87 -8.27 -26.56
C TYR A 285 22.86 -8.08 -28.08
N PHE A 286 22.28 -6.98 -28.56
CA PHE A 286 22.31 -6.62 -29.97
C PHE A 286 23.74 -6.36 -30.47
N LEU A 287 24.54 -5.62 -29.70
CA LEU A 287 25.96 -5.41 -30.01
C LEU A 287 26.79 -6.70 -29.99
N TYR A 288 26.48 -7.62 -29.07
CA TYR A 288 27.05 -8.97 -29.07
C TYR A 288 26.67 -9.75 -30.33
N SER A 289 25.39 -9.71 -30.72
CA SER A 289 24.88 -10.40 -31.91
C SER A 289 25.51 -9.89 -33.21
N TRP A 290 25.93 -8.63 -33.24
CA TRP A 290 26.71 -8.04 -34.34
C TRP A 290 28.23 -8.27 -34.22
N GLY A 291 28.70 -9.00 -33.22
CA GLY A 291 30.12 -9.33 -33.04
C GLY A 291 31.00 -8.16 -32.60
N VAL A 292 30.40 -7.03 -32.20
CA VAL A 292 31.15 -5.83 -31.74
C VAL A 292 31.74 -6.05 -30.34
N VAL A 293 31.05 -6.82 -29.50
CA VAL A 293 31.37 -7.01 -28.08
C VAL A 293 31.31 -8.50 -27.74
N LYS A 294 32.20 -8.99 -26.87
CA LYS A 294 32.16 -10.38 -26.36
C LYS A 294 30.99 -10.58 -25.38
N GLY A 295 30.52 -11.82 -25.24
CA GLY A 295 29.39 -12.15 -24.35
C GLY A 295 29.60 -11.69 -22.90
N ASP A 296 30.76 -11.99 -22.32
CA ASP A 296 31.13 -11.58 -20.96
C ASP A 296 31.15 -10.06 -20.79
N THR A 297 31.65 -9.34 -21.80
CA THR A 297 31.67 -7.87 -21.81
C THR A 297 30.26 -7.29 -21.94
N SER A 298 29.38 -7.94 -22.70
CA SER A 298 27.97 -7.54 -22.81
C SER A 298 27.27 -7.63 -21.45
N ILE A 299 27.43 -8.74 -20.73
CA ILE A 299 26.88 -8.95 -19.38
C ILE A 299 27.43 -7.91 -18.40
N PHE A 300 28.75 -7.68 -18.42
CA PHE A 300 29.40 -6.66 -17.59
C PHE A 300 28.79 -5.28 -17.82
N LEU A 301 28.65 -4.86 -19.07
CA LEU A 301 28.09 -3.55 -19.43
C LEU A 301 26.62 -3.46 -19.02
N THR A 302 25.82 -4.51 -19.20
CA THR A 302 24.42 -4.52 -18.75
C THR A 302 24.30 -4.29 -17.24
N ILE A 303 25.08 -5.00 -16.42
CA ILE A 303 25.06 -4.85 -14.96
C ILE A 303 25.54 -3.44 -14.55
N LEU A 304 26.63 -2.97 -15.15
CA LEU A 304 27.24 -1.69 -14.85
C LEU A 304 26.29 -0.52 -15.15
N PHE A 305 25.77 -0.44 -16.39
CA PHE A 305 24.88 0.65 -16.78
C PHE A 305 23.53 0.60 -16.06
N SER A 306 23.03 -0.60 -15.73
CA SER A 306 21.81 -0.75 -14.94
C SER A 306 21.94 -0.18 -13.52
N SER A 307 23.15 -0.26 -12.95
CA SER A 307 23.47 0.25 -11.61
C SER A 307 23.81 1.74 -11.62
N ILE A 308 24.43 2.25 -12.68
CA ILE A 308 24.84 3.66 -12.82
C ILE A 308 23.68 4.60 -13.17
N LEU A 309 22.77 4.18 -14.04
CA LEU A 309 21.71 5.06 -14.57
C LEU A 309 20.84 5.70 -13.47
N PRO A 310 20.42 4.98 -12.40
CA PRO A 310 19.56 5.55 -11.36
C PRO A 310 20.24 6.67 -10.54
N ILE A 311 21.57 6.67 -10.48
CA ILE A 311 22.36 7.65 -9.74
C ILE A 311 22.60 8.88 -10.60
N THR A 312 22.85 8.66 -11.89
CA THR A 312 23.24 9.70 -12.85
C THR A 312 22.04 10.53 -13.31
N SER A 313 20.90 9.89 -13.59
CA SER A 313 19.74 10.57 -14.19
C SER A 313 18.47 10.38 -13.40
N ARG A 314 18.29 11.25 -12.39
CA ARG A 314 17.05 11.31 -11.59
C ARG A 314 15.81 11.49 -12.46
N ARG A 315 15.90 12.25 -13.57
CA ARG A 315 14.75 12.47 -14.46
C ARG A 315 14.28 11.17 -15.11
N ILE A 316 15.20 10.33 -15.55
CA ILE A 316 14.88 9.04 -16.16
C ILE A 316 14.32 8.07 -15.11
N THR A 317 14.92 7.98 -13.92
CA THR A 317 14.39 7.15 -12.83
C THR A 317 12.96 7.54 -12.43
N ARG A 318 12.68 8.84 -12.35
CA ARG A 318 11.33 9.35 -12.08
C ARG A 318 10.35 9.04 -13.22
N LEU A 319 10.81 9.06 -14.47
CA LEU A 319 9.99 8.69 -15.62
C LEU A 319 9.65 7.20 -15.61
N ILE A 320 10.63 6.34 -15.34
CA ILE A 320 10.42 4.89 -15.18
C ILE A 320 9.38 4.62 -14.09
N LEU A 321 9.50 5.28 -12.93
CA LEU A 321 8.52 5.13 -11.84
C LEU A 321 7.12 5.67 -12.16
N ARG A 322 6.95 6.58 -13.13
CA ARG A 322 5.62 7.03 -13.59
C ARG A 322 4.89 5.95 -14.37
N PHE A 323 5.61 5.02 -14.99
CA PHE A 323 5.03 3.86 -15.68
C PHE A 323 4.77 2.68 -14.73
N ASN A 324 5.05 2.84 -13.43
CA ASN A 324 4.74 1.81 -12.45
C ASN A 324 3.20 1.62 -12.36
N PRO A 325 2.65 0.41 -12.55
CA PRO A 325 1.21 0.14 -12.48
C PRO A 325 0.60 0.48 -11.11
N VAL A 326 1.42 0.58 -10.07
CA VAL A 326 1.01 1.06 -8.73
C VAL A 326 0.62 2.55 -8.76
N SER A 327 1.10 3.31 -9.74
CA SER A 327 1.02 4.78 -9.81
C SER A 327 0.03 5.34 -10.84
N ASP A 328 -0.69 4.48 -11.57
CA ASP A 328 -1.46 4.91 -12.74
C ASP A 328 -2.73 5.71 -12.37
N GLY A 329 -2.92 6.87 -12.99
CA GLY A 329 -3.61 8.05 -12.43
C GLY A 329 -5.14 8.04 -12.33
N GLN A 330 -5.82 6.89 -12.35
CA GLN A 330 -7.28 6.84 -12.32
C GLN A 330 -7.77 6.19 -11.01
N GLY A 331 -8.17 7.03 -10.05
CA GLY A 331 -8.75 6.64 -8.75
C GLY A 331 -7.86 6.96 -7.53
N ASP A 332 -8.45 7.63 -6.53
CA ASP A 332 -7.90 8.07 -5.23
C ASP A 332 -6.57 8.85 -5.23
N HIS A 333 -6.69 10.16 -5.49
CA HIS A 333 -5.57 11.10 -5.65
C HIS A 333 -4.62 11.26 -4.46
N LYS A 334 -5.01 10.99 -3.20
CA LYS A 334 -4.11 11.20 -2.03
C LYS A 334 -3.32 9.96 -1.61
N TYR A 335 -3.95 8.80 -1.54
CA TYR A 335 -3.27 7.55 -1.16
C TYR A 335 -2.23 7.13 -2.21
N ARG A 336 -2.61 7.18 -3.49
CA ARG A 336 -1.71 6.91 -4.61
C ARG A 336 -0.61 7.99 -4.70
N TYR A 337 -0.90 9.23 -4.28
CA TYR A 337 0.12 10.26 -4.11
C TYR A 337 1.14 9.86 -3.03
N PHE A 338 0.73 9.36 -1.86
CA PHE A 338 1.70 8.92 -0.83
C PHE A 338 2.53 7.72 -1.29
N MET A 339 1.94 6.75 -1.99
CA MET A 339 2.72 5.64 -2.59
C MET A 339 3.74 6.15 -3.59
N LYS A 340 3.35 7.09 -4.47
CA LYS A 340 4.23 7.71 -5.44
C LYS A 340 5.32 8.57 -4.79
N SER A 341 4.97 9.34 -3.77
CA SER A 341 5.90 10.16 -3.00
C SER A 341 6.90 9.29 -2.26
N LEU A 342 6.49 8.17 -1.67
CA LEU A 342 7.41 7.22 -1.04
C LEU A 342 8.35 6.58 -2.06
N ALA A 343 7.83 6.12 -3.20
CA ALA A 343 8.64 5.55 -4.28
C ALA A 343 9.70 6.55 -4.77
N LEU A 344 9.31 7.81 -4.99
CA LEU A 344 10.22 8.87 -5.41
C LEU A 344 11.25 9.21 -4.31
N TYR A 345 10.82 9.28 -3.06
CA TYR A 345 11.65 9.62 -1.91
C TYR A 345 12.78 8.60 -1.67
N VAL A 346 12.46 7.30 -1.83
CA VAL A 346 13.42 6.22 -1.58
C VAL A 346 14.39 6.01 -2.75
N THR A 347 14.12 6.61 -3.92
CA THR A 347 15.04 6.57 -5.08
C THR A 347 16.06 7.71 -5.14
N THR A 348 16.39 8.32 -4.01
CA THR A 348 17.54 9.24 -3.95
C THR A 348 18.84 8.49 -4.22
N PRO A 349 19.85 9.11 -4.85
CA PRO A 349 21.14 8.46 -5.14
C PRO A 349 21.80 7.84 -3.91
N LYS A 350 21.67 8.48 -2.74
CA LYS A 350 22.18 7.97 -1.46
C LYS A 350 21.46 6.70 -1.00
N ALA A 351 20.13 6.68 -1.07
CA ALA A 351 19.35 5.48 -0.73
C ALA A 351 19.57 4.35 -1.74
N PHE A 352 19.63 4.67 -3.03
CA PHE A 352 19.94 3.70 -4.09
C PHE A 352 21.34 3.09 -3.89
N ASN A 353 22.36 3.90 -3.60
CA ASN A 353 23.70 3.40 -3.30
C ASN A 353 23.75 2.52 -2.06
N CYS A 354 23.01 2.88 -1.00
CA CYS A 354 22.89 2.03 0.17
C CYS A 354 22.36 0.64 -0.20
N VAL A 355 21.26 0.57 -0.96
CA VAL A 355 20.67 -0.71 -1.39
C VAL A 355 21.61 -1.52 -2.27
N VAL A 356 22.20 -0.90 -3.29
CA VAL A 356 23.14 -1.58 -4.19
C VAL A 356 24.37 -2.08 -3.43
N SER A 357 24.94 -1.27 -2.54
CA SER A 357 26.08 -1.65 -1.71
C SER A 357 25.76 -2.82 -0.78
N VAL A 358 24.58 -2.85 -0.17
CA VAL A 358 24.13 -3.98 0.66
C VAL A 358 23.95 -5.25 -0.19
N LEU A 359 23.36 -5.16 -1.38
CA LEU A 359 23.23 -6.31 -2.28
C LEU A 359 24.59 -6.89 -2.67
N TYR A 360 25.55 -6.02 -3.01
CA TYR A 360 26.91 -6.46 -3.31
C TYR A 360 27.66 -7.00 -2.10
N LEU A 361 27.44 -6.44 -0.89
CA LEU A 361 28.01 -6.98 0.35
C LEU A 361 27.48 -8.39 0.63
N VAL A 362 26.17 -8.61 0.47
CA VAL A 362 25.57 -9.94 0.63
C VAL A 362 26.11 -10.92 -0.42
N PHE A 363 26.22 -10.49 -1.69
CA PHE A 363 26.84 -11.28 -2.74
C PHE A 363 28.27 -11.66 -2.39
N LEU A 364 29.09 -10.69 -1.95
CA LEU A 364 30.48 -10.90 -1.60
C LEU A 364 30.63 -11.84 -0.40
N ALA A 365 29.78 -11.68 0.63
CA ALA A 365 29.79 -12.55 1.81
C ALA A 365 29.48 -14.00 1.44
N ILE A 366 28.43 -14.23 0.65
CA ILE A 366 28.05 -15.58 0.20
C ILE A 366 29.14 -16.16 -0.72
N SER A 367 29.63 -15.37 -1.67
CA SER A 367 30.66 -15.79 -2.62
C SER A 367 31.95 -16.17 -1.91
N SER A 368 32.37 -15.37 -0.92
CA SER A 368 33.56 -15.64 -0.11
C SER A 368 33.42 -16.93 0.68
N VAL A 369 32.28 -17.15 1.37
CA VAL A 369 32.04 -18.39 2.11
C VAL A 369 32.10 -19.61 1.19
N LEU A 370 31.44 -19.56 0.03
CA LEU A 370 31.43 -20.68 -0.92
C LEU A 370 32.82 -20.98 -1.51
N GLN A 371 33.63 -19.94 -1.76
CA GLN A 371 34.99 -20.08 -2.26
C GLN A 371 35.93 -20.65 -1.19
N PHE A 372 35.87 -20.15 0.04
CA PHE A 372 36.72 -20.63 1.14
C PHE A 372 36.37 -22.05 1.59
N GLU A 373 35.09 -22.42 1.62
CA GLU A 373 34.66 -23.74 2.10
C GLU A 373 34.75 -24.85 1.04
N GLY A 374 34.71 -24.53 -0.26
CA GLY A 374 34.64 -25.59 -1.27
C GLY A 374 35.03 -25.23 -2.69
N ASP A 375 35.72 -24.09 -2.93
CA ASP A 375 36.04 -23.59 -4.28
C ASP A 375 34.82 -23.57 -5.21
N ARG A 376 33.65 -23.27 -4.63
CA ARG A 376 32.38 -23.17 -5.35
C ARG A 376 32.08 -21.72 -5.65
N TYR A 377 31.44 -21.51 -6.80
CA TYR A 377 30.99 -20.21 -7.28
C TYR A 377 29.46 -20.13 -7.16
N ILE A 378 28.91 -18.93 -7.01
CA ILE A 378 27.46 -18.72 -6.94
C ILE A 378 26.84 -19.06 -8.30
N PHE A 379 27.42 -18.53 -9.37
CA PHE A 379 27.00 -18.82 -10.73
C PHE A 379 28.10 -19.55 -11.50
N SER A 380 29.24 -18.89 -11.68
CA SER A 380 30.43 -19.43 -12.33
C SER A 380 31.61 -18.50 -12.07
N LYS A 381 32.84 -18.99 -12.23
CA LYS A 381 34.04 -18.16 -12.05
C LYS A 381 34.05 -16.90 -12.92
N SER A 382 33.57 -16.99 -14.16
CA SER A 382 33.48 -15.82 -15.06
C SER A 382 32.41 -14.83 -14.59
N ILE A 383 31.19 -15.30 -14.33
CA ILE A 383 30.06 -14.43 -13.96
C ILE A 383 30.29 -13.76 -12.60
N ASP A 384 30.78 -14.51 -11.60
CA ASP A 384 31.07 -13.95 -10.28
C ASP A 384 32.16 -12.86 -10.38
N GLY A 385 33.18 -13.07 -11.23
CA GLY A 385 34.20 -12.06 -11.53
C GLY A 385 33.65 -10.81 -12.22
N ILE A 386 32.75 -10.99 -13.19
CA ILE A 386 32.05 -9.88 -13.87
C ILE A 386 31.25 -9.03 -12.89
N VAL A 387 30.48 -9.68 -11.99
CA VAL A 387 29.65 -9.00 -10.98
C VAL A 387 30.54 -8.16 -10.05
N LEU A 388 31.67 -8.72 -9.59
CA LEU A 388 32.62 -8.03 -8.73
C LEU A 388 33.29 -6.84 -9.45
N GLN A 389 33.69 -7.03 -10.71
CA GLN A 389 34.31 -5.95 -11.49
C GLN A 389 33.32 -4.81 -11.74
N ALA A 390 32.05 -5.13 -12.04
CA ALA A 390 31.00 -4.12 -12.20
C ALA A 390 30.76 -3.33 -10.90
N PHE A 391 30.84 -4.01 -9.75
CA PHE A 391 30.75 -3.36 -8.43
C PHE A 391 31.88 -2.36 -8.17
N LEU A 392 33.12 -2.74 -8.49
CA LEU A 392 34.28 -1.87 -8.30
C LEU A 392 34.17 -0.59 -9.13
N VAL A 393 33.78 -0.72 -10.40
CA VAL A 393 33.56 0.44 -11.27
C VAL A 393 32.39 1.28 -10.76
N TYR A 394 31.32 0.65 -10.30
CA TYR A 394 30.17 1.33 -9.70
C TYR A 394 30.55 2.16 -8.46
N ILE A 395 31.30 1.60 -7.51
CA ILE A 395 31.74 2.33 -6.30
C ILE A 395 32.64 3.50 -6.68
N ALA A 396 33.60 3.28 -7.59
CA ALA A 396 34.49 4.34 -8.04
C ALA A 396 33.69 5.50 -8.67
N TYR A 397 32.71 5.17 -9.51
CA TYR A 397 31.81 6.13 -10.15
C TYR A 397 30.92 6.88 -9.14
N TYR A 398 30.32 6.16 -8.18
CA TYR A 398 29.50 6.77 -7.14
C TYR A 398 30.30 7.75 -6.28
N THR A 399 31.52 7.36 -5.89
CA THR A 399 32.43 8.20 -5.10
C THR A 399 32.82 9.47 -5.85
N LEU A 400 33.04 9.36 -7.17
CA LEU A 400 33.35 10.51 -8.02
C LEU A 400 32.19 11.52 -8.06
N ILE A 401 30.95 11.06 -8.25
CA ILE A 401 29.78 11.94 -8.37
C ILE A 401 29.35 12.55 -7.03
N THR A 402 29.49 11.80 -5.94
CA THR A 402 29.08 12.29 -4.61
C THR A 402 30.06 13.25 -3.98
N ARG A 403 31.31 13.31 -4.47
CA ARG A 403 32.29 14.31 -4.04
C ARG A 403 31.85 15.74 -4.36
N ASP A 404 31.03 15.91 -5.41
CA ASP A 404 30.53 17.21 -5.88
C ASP A 404 29.05 17.48 -5.56
N SER A 405 28.30 16.49 -5.05
CA SER A 405 26.86 16.65 -4.81
C SER A 405 26.55 17.04 -3.36
N ARG A 406 26.04 18.27 -3.16
CA ARG A 406 25.26 18.64 -1.96
C ARG A 406 23.90 17.97 -2.03
N ASP A 407 23.86 16.65 -1.96
CA ASP A 407 22.59 15.94 -1.96
C ASP A 407 21.85 16.23 -0.66
N SER A 408 20.71 16.92 -0.82
CA SER A 408 19.81 17.36 0.23
C SER A 408 19.50 16.22 1.20
N GLU A 409 19.71 16.47 2.48
CA GLU A 409 19.37 15.55 3.55
C GLU A 409 17.92 15.08 3.45
N ILE A 410 17.74 13.78 3.65
CA ILE A 410 16.46 13.06 3.78
C ILE A 410 15.68 13.71 4.93
N SER A 411 14.68 14.54 4.62
CA SER A 411 13.91 15.23 5.66
C SER A 411 13.02 14.21 6.38
N SER A 412 13.31 13.97 7.65
CA SER A 412 12.58 12.97 8.45
C SER A 412 11.11 13.34 8.66
N ASN A 413 10.79 14.64 8.56
CA ASN A 413 9.44 15.14 8.70
C ASN A 413 8.58 14.84 7.47
N GLU A 414 9.12 14.99 6.25
CA GLU A 414 8.38 14.62 5.03
C GLU A 414 8.19 13.10 4.94
N LEU A 415 9.21 12.31 5.30
CA LEU A 415 9.10 10.85 5.30
C LEU A 415 8.07 10.35 6.31
N ASP A 416 8.03 10.95 7.50
CA ASP A 416 6.99 10.65 8.47
C ASP A 416 5.60 11.00 7.92
N GLN A 417 5.41 12.17 7.31
CA GLN A 417 4.14 12.52 6.67
C GLN A 417 3.73 11.54 5.57
N ILE A 418 4.68 11.09 4.73
CA ILE A 418 4.42 10.12 3.65
C ILE A 418 4.02 8.75 4.23
N ILE A 419 4.76 8.27 5.24
CA ILE A 419 4.53 6.97 5.87
C ILE A 419 3.24 6.98 6.68
N GLN A 420 3.01 8.03 7.47
CA GLN A 420 1.72 8.24 8.13
C GLN A 420 0.61 8.29 7.08
N GLY A 421 0.76 9.01 5.95
CA GLY A 421 -0.20 9.02 4.84
C GLY A 421 -0.53 7.63 4.28
N LEU A 422 0.44 6.71 4.24
CA LEU A 422 0.24 5.31 3.84
C LEU A 422 -0.49 4.49 4.91
N PHE A 423 -0.16 4.70 6.19
CA PHE A 423 -0.89 4.10 7.31
C PHE A 423 -2.26 4.74 7.53
N MET A 424 -2.47 5.96 7.05
CA MET A 424 -3.71 6.72 7.11
C MET A 424 -4.74 6.20 6.09
N ARG A 425 -4.54 5.00 5.53
CA ARG A 425 -5.48 4.23 4.71
C ARG A 425 -6.90 4.13 5.34
N ASP A 426 -7.04 4.26 6.66
CA ASP A 426 -8.34 4.31 7.37
C ASP A 426 -8.74 5.71 7.89
N TYR A 427 -7.97 6.75 7.57
CA TYR A 427 -8.32 8.14 7.84
C TYR A 427 -8.94 8.66 6.57
N GLU A 428 -10.25 8.80 6.64
CA GLU A 428 -11.07 9.14 5.50
C GLU A 428 -11.11 10.67 5.32
N GLU A 429 -9.97 11.30 5.60
CA GLU A 429 -9.89 12.72 5.86
C GLU A 429 -9.18 13.51 4.79
N ILE A 430 -9.92 14.49 4.30
CA ILE A 430 -9.39 15.75 3.83
C ILE A 430 -9.55 16.74 5.01
N GLY A 431 -8.91 16.44 6.14
CA GLY A 431 -8.64 17.45 7.16
C GLY A 431 -7.53 18.35 6.63
N ASN A 432 -7.73 19.67 6.67
CA ASN A 432 -6.65 20.62 6.50
C ASN A 432 -5.63 20.33 7.61
N ALA A 433 -4.55 19.61 7.28
CA ALA A 433 -3.31 19.82 7.99
C ALA A 433 -3.04 21.32 7.86
N GLY A 434 -3.26 22.05 8.95
CA GLY A 434 -2.97 23.46 9.07
C GLY A 434 -1.64 23.73 8.39
N SER A 435 -1.69 24.67 7.45
CA SER A 435 -0.59 25.40 6.86
C SER A 435 0.77 25.19 7.54
N SER A 436 1.49 24.14 7.14
CA SER A 436 2.95 24.21 7.01
C SER A 436 3.37 24.45 5.56
N CYS A 437 2.40 24.66 4.65
CA CYS A 437 2.61 25.25 3.32
C CYS A 437 2.70 26.80 3.37
N SER A 438 3.39 27.34 4.36
CA SER A 438 3.85 28.76 4.35
C SER A 438 5.37 28.88 4.20
N VAL A 439 6.12 27.78 4.11
CA VAL A 439 7.55 27.80 3.79
C VAL A 439 7.74 27.45 2.31
N SER A 440 7.68 28.46 1.43
CA SER A 440 8.48 28.55 0.18
C SER A 440 7.97 29.61 -0.82
N LEU A 441 6.76 30.16 -0.66
CA LEU A 441 6.26 31.22 -1.57
C LEU A 441 6.70 32.63 -1.17
N LYS A 442 7.21 32.85 0.04
CA LYS A 442 7.78 34.14 0.48
C LYS A 442 9.28 34.30 0.20
N GLU A 443 10.00 33.23 -0.17
CA GLU A 443 11.43 33.31 -0.53
C GLU A 443 11.69 33.47 -2.04
N ARG A 444 10.68 33.29 -2.90
CA ARG A 444 10.78 33.65 -4.33
C ARG A 444 10.48 35.11 -4.65
N LYS A 445 9.91 35.88 -3.73
CA LYS A 445 9.63 37.32 -3.92
C LYS A 445 10.75 38.25 -3.42
N LYS A 446 11.92 37.70 -3.07
CA LYS A 446 13.12 38.46 -2.67
C LYS A 446 14.32 38.26 -3.61
N ARG A 447 14.08 37.66 -4.77
CA ARG A 447 15.04 37.56 -5.88
C ARG A 447 14.27 37.71 -7.19
N ASP A 448 13.76 38.92 -7.40
CA ASP A 448 13.66 39.55 -8.72
C ASP A 448 14.32 40.93 -8.58
#